data_AF-A0A7S2QZC9-F1
#
_entry.id   AF-A0A7S2QZC9-F1
#
_cell.length_a   1.000
_cell.length_b   1.000
_cell.length_c   1.000
_cell.angle_alpha   90.00
_cell.angle_beta   90.00
_cell.angle_gamma   90.00
#
_symmetry.space_group_name_H-M   'P 1'
#
loop_
_entity.id
_entity.type
_entity.pdbx_description
1 polymer ?
#
loop_
_entity_poly.entity_id
_entity_poly.type
_entity_poly.pdbx_seq_one_letter_code
_entity_poly.pdbx_strand_id
1 'polypeptide(L)'
;YFGRKHLDVFPNSKYYWDQCCDMPSVINALEGLENIPKKIPYKEGGPLIVQLAGNDVDIVTRAAKYIVEQQANDQVVSGIDLNCGCPQSIARKGRYGAFLMEEDVNTVCSIVESLKQTLPSHIAVSVKMRLPASHSSSENDHLLKSRIQALLDAGMDSFTLHGRTLHE
;
A
#
# COMPACT_ATOMS: atom_id res chain seq x y z
N TYR A 1 6.54 19.49 16.36
CA TYR A 1 6.16 18.12 16.76
C TYR A 1 4.97 17.65 15.92
N PHE A 2 5.21 17.25 14.66
CA PHE A 2 4.21 16.55 13.85
C PHE A 2 4.61 15.07 13.81
N GLY A 3 4.12 14.30 14.77
CA GLY A 3 4.30 12.85 14.77
C GLY A 3 3.51 12.25 13.61
N ARG A 4 4.21 11.82 12.55
CA ARG A 4 3.60 11.05 11.46
C ARG A 4 3.19 9.67 12.04
N LYS A 5 1.90 9.46 12.25
CA LYS A 5 1.31 8.15 12.61
C LYS A 5 1.12 7.31 11.33
N HIS A 6 2.22 6.98 10.66
CA HIS A 6 2.21 6.06 9.51
C HIS A 6 2.97 4.81 9.90
N LEU A 7 2.33 3.65 9.72
CA LEU A 7 2.94 2.36 9.92
C LEU A 7 3.35 1.81 8.56
N ASP A 8 4.64 1.77 8.28
CA ASP A 8 5.16 1.09 7.10
C ASP A 8 5.60 -0.33 7.52
N VAL A 9 4.87 -1.37 7.09
CA VAL A 9 5.16 -2.75 7.50
C VAL A 9 6.23 -3.33 6.56
N PHE A 10 7.49 -3.27 7.00
CA PHE A 10 8.64 -3.88 6.31
C PHE A 10 9.32 -4.93 7.22
N PRO A 11 9.26 -6.23 6.90
CA PRO A 11 9.84 -7.26 7.74
C PRO A 11 11.36 -7.33 7.59
N ASN A 12 12.07 -6.48 8.37
CA ASN A 12 13.43 -6.63 8.95
C ASN A 12 14.25 -5.33 9.04
N SER A 13 13.65 -4.13 8.94
CA SER A 13 14.35 -2.95 9.44
C SER A 13 14.08 -2.80 10.94
N LYS A 14 15.13 -2.94 11.76
CA LYS A 14 15.09 -2.73 13.22
C LYS A 14 14.63 -1.30 13.62
N TYR A 15 14.33 -0.44 12.64
CA TYR A 15 13.98 0.96 12.80
C TYR A 15 12.49 1.28 12.61
N TYR A 16 11.67 0.37 12.05
CA TYR A 16 10.24 0.62 11.79
C TYR A 16 9.27 -0.22 12.63
N TRP A 17 9.71 -1.35 13.20
CA TRP A 17 8.87 -2.21 14.05
C TRP A 17 8.48 -1.57 15.39
N ASP A 18 9.28 -0.64 15.91
CA ASP A 18 9.07 -0.04 17.23
C ASP A 18 7.88 0.94 17.30
N GLN A 19 7.22 1.26 16.18
CA GLN A 19 5.96 2.03 16.16
C GLN A 19 4.68 1.14 16.07
N CYS A 20 4.84 -0.18 15.93
CA CYS A 20 3.71 -1.13 15.81
C CYS A 20 3.00 -1.42 17.14
N CYS A 21 3.62 -1.14 18.28
CA CYS A 21 3.30 -1.79 19.54
C CYS A 21 1.97 -1.37 20.21
N ASP A 22 1.25 -0.37 19.69
CA ASP A 22 0.03 0.16 20.34
C ASP A 22 -1.24 0.10 19.49
N MET A 23 -1.30 -0.69 18.42
CA MET A 23 -2.51 -0.84 17.59
C MET A 23 -3.04 -2.28 17.59
N PRO A 24 -3.97 -2.64 18.50
CA PRO A 24 -4.56 -3.98 18.58
C PRO A 24 -5.16 -4.47 17.26
N SER A 25 -5.80 -3.57 16.50
CA SER A 25 -6.41 -3.89 15.20
C SER A 25 -5.40 -4.33 14.14
N VAL A 26 -4.17 -3.79 14.20
CA VAL A 26 -3.08 -4.21 13.29
C VAL A 26 -2.56 -5.58 13.69
N ILE A 27 -2.35 -5.80 14.98
CA ILE A 27 -1.89 -7.08 15.52
C ILE A 27 -2.90 -8.18 15.14
N ASN A 28 -4.19 -7.96 15.43
CA ASN A 28 -5.27 -8.88 15.10
C ASN A 28 -5.37 -9.17 13.59
N ALA A 29 -5.20 -8.15 12.74
CA ALA A 29 -5.27 -8.33 11.30
C ALA A 29 -4.07 -9.10 10.73
N LEU A 30 -2.90 -8.96 11.35
CA LEU A 30 -1.68 -9.67 10.98
C LEU A 30 -1.64 -11.11 11.51
N GLU A 31 -2.36 -11.41 12.59
CA GLU A 31 -2.46 -12.76 13.14
C GLU A 31 -3.02 -13.76 12.11
N GLY A 32 -2.22 -14.79 11.81
CA GLY A 32 -2.58 -15.86 10.87
C GLY A 32 -2.37 -15.54 9.39
N LEU A 33 -1.76 -14.40 9.05
CA LEU A 33 -1.25 -14.15 7.69
C LEU A 33 0.15 -14.76 7.55
N GLU A 34 0.25 -15.86 6.82
CA GLU A 34 1.53 -16.49 6.49
C GLU A 34 2.14 -15.88 5.22
N ASN A 35 3.47 -15.88 5.08
CA ASN A 35 4.19 -15.50 3.85
C ASN A 35 4.14 -14.02 3.42
N ILE A 36 4.07 -13.06 4.35
CA ILE A 36 4.24 -11.63 4.01
C ILE A 36 5.64 -11.41 3.40
N PRO A 37 5.75 -10.85 2.17
CA PRO A 37 7.02 -10.77 1.45
C PRO A 37 8.08 -9.93 2.18
N LYS A 38 9.33 -10.40 2.09
CA LYS A 38 10.46 -9.82 2.83
C LYS A 38 11.40 -9.10 1.86
N LYS A 39 11.50 -7.77 2.06
CA LYS A 39 12.64 -6.89 1.72
C LYS A 39 12.55 -6.14 0.37
N ILE A 40 12.68 -4.82 0.43
CA ILE A 40 13.08 -3.97 -0.71
C ILE A 40 14.62 -3.81 -0.65
N PRO A 41 15.37 -4.01 -1.75
CA PRO A 41 16.83 -3.81 -1.74
C PRO A 41 17.21 -2.38 -1.36
N TYR A 42 18.18 -2.21 -0.47
CA TYR A 42 18.71 -0.91 -0.05
C TYR A 42 19.97 -0.57 -0.88
N LYS A 43 20.05 0.66 -1.42
CA LYS A 43 21.23 1.26 -2.08
C LYS A 43 21.54 2.60 -1.38
N GLU A 44 22.79 3.07 -1.37
CA GLU A 44 23.13 4.41 -0.85
C GLU A 44 22.32 5.49 -1.60
N GLY A 45 21.67 6.39 -0.85
CA GLY A 45 20.61 7.28 -1.35
C GLY A 45 19.18 6.80 -1.05
N GLY A 46 19.02 5.55 -0.63
CA GLY A 46 17.74 4.93 -0.27
C GLY A 46 16.94 4.47 -1.50
N PRO A 47 16.09 3.43 -1.37
CA PRO A 47 15.20 3.02 -2.46
C PRO A 47 14.19 4.14 -2.75
N LEU A 48 14.16 4.63 -3.99
CA LEU A 48 13.11 5.56 -4.43
C LEU A 48 11.84 4.77 -4.74
N ILE A 49 10.75 5.11 -4.06
CA ILE A 49 9.41 4.55 -4.32
C ILE A 49 8.52 5.68 -4.85
N VAL A 50 7.87 5.47 -5.99
CA VAL A 50 6.96 6.45 -6.58
C VAL A 50 5.53 6.07 -6.24
N GLN A 51 4.79 6.98 -5.60
CA GLN A 51 3.39 6.75 -5.28
C GLN A 51 2.47 7.27 -6.40
N LEU A 52 1.60 6.40 -6.90
CA LEU A 52 0.57 6.70 -7.89
C LEU A 52 -0.81 6.73 -7.23
N ALA A 53 -1.74 7.46 -7.86
CA ALA A 53 -3.13 7.50 -7.44
C ALA A 53 -4.01 7.41 -8.70
N GLY A 54 -5.00 6.52 -8.67
CA GLY A 54 -5.90 6.30 -9.79
C GLY A 54 -6.81 5.11 -9.54
N ASN A 55 -7.72 4.86 -10.47
CA ASN A 55 -8.72 3.81 -10.40
C ASN A 55 -8.92 3.08 -11.74
N ASP A 56 -8.19 3.49 -12.78
CA ASP A 56 -8.19 2.84 -14.07
C ASP A 56 -6.91 2.00 -14.19
N VAL A 57 -7.09 0.69 -14.31
CA VAL A 57 -6.00 -0.30 -14.33
C VAL A 57 -4.98 0.03 -15.42
N ASP A 58 -5.45 0.31 -16.62
CA ASP A 58 -4.58 0.55 -17.76
C ASP A 58 -3.80 1.86 -17.63
N ILE A 59 -4.45 2.92 -17.15
CA ILE A 59 -3.79 4.22 -16.94
C ILE A 59 -2.71 4.11 -15.87
N VAL A 60 -3.02 3.50 -14.72
CA VAL A 60 -2.06 3.37 -13.61
C VAL A 60 -0.87 2.50 -14.03
N THR A 61 -1.14 1.37 -14.69
CA THR A 61 -0.09 0.47 -15.16
C THR A 61 0.81 1.12 -16.21
N ARG A 62 0.23 1.84 -17.20
CA ARG A 62 1.05 2.57 -18.19
C ARG A 62 1.90 3.66 -17.55
N ALA A 63 1.35 4.39 -16.58
CA ALA A 63 2.10 5.42 -15.87
C ALA A 63 3.28 4.81 -15.08
N ALA A 64 3.04 3.72 -14.35
CA ALA A 64 4.08 3.00 -13.62
C ALA A 64 5.19 2.48 -14.55
N LYS A 65 4.80 1.84 -15.66
CA LYS A 65 5.74 1.36 -16.67
C LYS A 65 6.58 2.49 -17.24
N TYR A 66 5.95 3.60 -17.61
CA TYR A 66 6.66 4.79 -18.10
C TYR A 66 7.69 5.30 -17.08
N ILE A 67 7.31 5.42 -15.81
CA ILE A 67 8.23 5.86 -14.73
C ILE A 67 9.44 4.93 -14.60
N VAL A 68 9.22 3.62 -14.70
CA VAL A 68 10.31 2.63 -14.61
C VAL A 68 11.20 2.65 -15.85
N GLU A 69 10.63 2.84 -17.04
CA GLU A 69 11.38 2.86 -18.31
C GLU A 69 12.17 4.16 -18.55
N GLN A 70 11.70 5.30 -18.06
CA GLN A 70 12.36 6.60 -18.26
C GLN A 70 13.55 6.86 -17.32
N GLN A 71 14.02 5.84 -16.61
CA GLN A 71 15.17 5.99 -15.71
C GLN A 71 16.46 6.22 -16.51
N ALA A 72 17.05 7.40 -16.32
CA ALA A 72 18.38 7.74 -16.79
C ALA A 72 19.34 7.84 -15.60
N ASN A 73 20.51 7.19 -15.69
CA ASN A 73 21.59 7.18 -14.68
C ASN A 73 21.24 6.48 -13.34
N ASP A 74 22.09 6.68 -12.32
CA ASP A 74 22.12 5.99 -11.02
C ASP A 74 20.84 6.06 -10.16
N GLN A 75 19.80 6.78 -10.59
CA GLN A 75 18.51 6.88 -9.90
C GLN A 75 17.53 5.81 -10.39
N VAL A 76 17.59 4.66 -9.74
CA VAL A 76 16.73 3.51 -10.03
C VAL A 76 15.53 3.53 -9.08
N VAL A 77 14.31 3.71 -9.61
CA VAL A 77 13.07 3.49 -8.83
C VAL A 77 13.07 2.03 -8.41
N SER A 78 12.90 1.81 -7.12
CA SER A 78 12.90 0.48 -6.50
C SER A 78 11.48 -0.06 -6.28
N GLY A 79 10.47 0.80 -6.39
CA GLY A 79 9.08 0.38 -6.26
C GLY A 79 8.05 1.41 -6.70
N ILE A 80 6.84 0.90 -6.91
CA ILE A 80 5.62 1.67 -7.19
C ILE A 80 4.66 1.44 -6.02
N ASP A 81 4.19 2.52 -5.41
CA ASP A 81 3.20 2.48 -4.34
C ASP A 81 1.83 2.97 -4.86
N LEU A 82 0.76 2.28 -4.52
CA LEU A 82 -0.60 2.71 -4.85
C LEU A 82 -1.24 3.43 -3.67
N ASN A 83 -1.66 4.68 -3.89
CA ASN A 83 -2.36 5.48 -2.90
C ASN A 83 -3.82 5.01 -2.77
N CYS A 84 -4.08 4.31 -1.67
CA CYS A 84 -5.38 3.86 -1.22
C CYS A 84 -5.76 4.51 0.13
N GLY A 85 -5.19 5.67 0.44
CA GLY A 85 -5.26 6.28 1.77
C GLY A 85 -5.60 7.77 1.81
N CYS A 86 -5.67 8.46 0.68
CA CYS A 86 -6.06 9.88 0.62
C CYS A 86 -7.56 10.05 0.95
N PRO A 87 -7.92 10.80 2.02
CA PRO A 87 -9.32 11.04 2.39
C PRO A 87 -9.87 12.35 1.80
N GLN A 88 -9.08 13.09 1.01
CA GLN A 88 -9.48 14.42 0.55
C GLN A 88 -10.65 14.34 -0.44
N SER A 89 -11.46 15.39 -0.49
CA SER A 89 -12.63 15.48 -1.37
C SER A 89 -12.29 15.31 -2.86
N ILE A 90 -11.07 15.67 -3.28
CA ILE A 90 -10.59 15.43 -4.64
C ILE A 90 -10.41 13.93 -4.93
N ALA A 91 -9.96 13.15 -3.95
CA ALA A 91 -9.87 11.68 -4.06
C ALA A 91 -11.26 11.05 -4.15
N ARG A 92 -12.24 11.58 -3.40
CA ARG A 92 -13.64 11.16 -3.52
C ARG A 92 -14.20 11.43 -4.92
N LYS A 93 -14.02 12.65 -5.43
CA LYS A 93 -14.50 13.05 -6.76
C LYS A 93 -13.83 12.23 -7.87
N GLY A 94 -12.53 11.99 -7.74
CA GLY A 94 -11.74 11.19 -8.68
C GLY A 94 -11.83 9.68 -8.46
N ARG A 95 -12.60 9.22 -7.45
CA ARG A 95 -12.76 7.81 -7.08
C ARG A 95 -11.44 7.05 -6.92
N TYR A 96 -10.47 7.63 -6.22
CA TYR A 96 -9.19 7.00 -5.85
C TYR A 96 -8.92 7.14 -4.35
N GLY A 97 -7.77 6.67 -3.86
CA GLY A 97 -7.38 6.86 -2.46
C GLY A 97 -8.21 6.01 -1.51
N ALA A 98 -8.54 6.57 -0.34
CA ALA A 98 -9.29 5.83 0.69
C ALA A 98 -10.69 5.41 0.20
N PHE A 99 -11.32 6.22 -0.66
CA PHE A 99 -12.66 5.93 -1.20
C PHE A 99 -12.66 4.70 -2.11
N LEU A 100 -11.64 4.55 -2.96
CA LEU A 100 -11.53 3.37 -3.82
C LEU A 100 -11.35 2.09 -3.00
N MET A 101 -10.51 2.12 -1.95
CA MET A 101 -10.29 0.96 -1.08
C MET A 101 -11.56 0.55 -0.31
N GLU A 102 -12.39 1.52 0.07
CA GLU A 102 -13.64 1.27 0.78
C GLU A 102 -14.76 0.78 -0.13
N GLU A 103 -14.86 1.33 -1.33
CA GLU A 103 -15.97 1.08 -2.26
C GLU A 103 -15.71 -0.11 -3.20
N ASP A 104 -14.45 -0.33 -3.59
CA ASP A 104 -14.09 -1.29 -4.65
C ASP A 104 -12.64 -1.80 -4.51
N VAL A 105 -12.44 -2.70 -3.55
CA VAL A 105 -11.15 -3.39 -3.35
C VAL A 105 -10.73 -4.23 -4.56
N ASN A 106 -11.69 -4.72 -5.37
CA ASN A 106 -11.39 -5.55 -6.53
C ASN A 106 -10.63 -4.75 -7.59
N THR A 107 -11.05 -3.50 -7.85
CA THR A 107 -10.29 -2.61 -8.74
C THR A 107 -8.87 -2.36 -8.22
N VAL A 108 -8.68 -2.23 -6.90
CA VAL A 108 -7.34 -2.11 -6.31
C VAL A 108 -6.51 -3.37 -6.58
N CYS A 109 -7.08 -4.57 -6.36
CA CYS A 109 -6.42 -5.83 -6.67
C CYS A 109 -6.05 -5.94 -8.15
N SER A 110 -6.95 -5.59 -9.06
CA SER A 110 -6.65 -5.60 -10.51
C SER A 110 -5.53 -4.65 -10.91
N ILE A 111 -5.42 -3.48 -10.26
CA ILE A 111 -4.27 -2.59 -10.44
C ILE A 111 -2.98 -3.27 -9.97
N VAL A 112 -2.98 -3.85 -8.76
CA VAL A 112 -1.81 -4.54 -8.21
C VAL A 112 -1.37 -5.70 -9.11
N GLU A 113 -2.29 -6.55 -9.54
CA GLU A 113 -2.01 -7.67 -10.46
C GLU A 113 -1.39 -7.16 -11.77
N SER A 114 -1.98 -6.13 -12.37
CA SER A 114 -1.50 -5.54 -13.62
C SER A 114 -0.09 -4.95 -13.47
N LEU A 115 0.20 -4.27 -12.35
CA LEU A 115 1.53 -3.76 -12.03
C LEU A 115 2.54 -4.90 -11.87
N LYS A 116 2.19 -5.96 -11.12
CA LYS A 116 3.06 -7.12 -10.90
C LYS A 116 3.37 -7.89 -12.18
N GLN A 117 2.42 -7.97 -13.11
CA GLN A 117 2.61 -8.61 -14.42
C GLN A 117 3.45 -7.75 -15.38
N THR A 118 3.33 -6.43 -15.29
CA THR A 118 3.93 -5.51 -16.27
C THR A 118 5.34 -5.06 -15.89
N LEU A 119 5.59 -4.83 -14.60
CA LEU A 119 6.85 -4.27 -14.13
C LEU A 119 7.94 -5.35 -14.01
N PRO A 120 9.22 -4.98 -14.17
CA PRO A 120 10.33 -5.89 -13.89
C PRO A 120 10.25 -6.46 -12.47
N SER A 121 10.64 -7.72 -12.28
CA SER A 121 10.52 -8.44 -11.01
C SER A 121 11.27 -7.82 -9.82
N HIS A 122 12.23 -6.93 -10.07
CA HIS A 122 12.96 -6.20 -9.04
C HIS A 122 12.26 -4.92 -8.56
N ILE A 123 11.16 -4.51 -9.22
CA ILE A 123 10.35 -3.37 -8.81
C ILE A 123 9.28 -3.86 -7.85
N ALA A 124 9.34 -3.41 -6.60
CA ALA A 124 8.32 -3.72 -5.61
C ALA A 124 7.01 -2.99 -5.90
N VAL A 125 5.87 -3.63 -5.64
CA VAL A 125 4.55 -3.01 -5.66
C VAL A 125 4.02 -2.98 -4.24
N SER A 126 3.72 -1.78 -3.74
CA SER A 126 3.16 -1.59 -2.41
C SER A 126 1.83 -0.87 -2.44
N VAL A 127 1.04 -1.01 -1.38
CA VAL A 127 -0.22 -0.28 -1.21
C VAL A 127 -0.19 0.51 0.09
N LYS A 128 -0.52 1.79 0.03
CA LYS A 128 -0.72 2.63 1.20
C LYS A 128 -2.19 2.86 1.48
N MET A 129 -2.70 2.35 2.59
CA MET A 129 -4.11 2.43 2.98
C MET A 129 -4.33 2.99 4.39
N ARG A 130 -5.60 3.12 4.77
CA ARG A 130 -6.08 3.56 6.10
C ARG A 130 -6.77 2.39 6.82
N LEU A 131 -7.02 2.56 8.11
CA LEU A 131 -7.91 1.65 8.82
C LEU A 131 -9.31 1.71 8.19
N PRO A 132 -10.02 0.57 8.11
CA PRO A 132 -11.42 0.57 7.67
C PRO A 132 -12.31 1.41 8.58
N ALA A 133 -13.43 1.88 8.04
CA ALA A 133 -14.40 2.69 8.75
C ALA A 133 -15.79 2.04 8.78
N SER A 134 -15.97 1.02 9.63
CA SER A 134 -17.24 0.32 9.84
C SER A 134 -17.91 0.68 11.17
N HIS A 135 -19.09 0.09 11.44
CA HIS A 135 -19.89 0.29 12.65
C HIS A 135 -19.32 -0.35 13.93
N SER A 136 -18.32 -1.24 13.83
CA SER A 136 -17.73 -1.90 15.01
C SER A 136 -16.23 -2.19 14.85
N SER A 137 -15.52 -2.30 15.98
CA SER A 137 -14.09 -2.63 15.98
C SER A 137 -13.80 -4.02 15.41
N SER A 138 -14.63 -5.03 15.73
CA SER A 138 -14.45 -6.39 15.22
C SER A 138 -14.64 -6.47 13.70
N GLU A 139 -15.60 -5.73 13.16
CA GLU A 139 -15.81 -5.68 11.71
C GLU A 139 -14.67 -4.94 11.01
N ASN A 140 -14.11 -3.88 11.62
CA ASN A 140 -12.89 -3.24 11.11
C ASN A 140 -11.70 -4.21 11.05
N ASP A 141 -11.50 -5.04 12.08
CA ASP A 141 -10.40 -6.03 12.10
C ASP A 141 -10.59 -7.07 10.98
N HIS A 142 -11.81 -7.59 10.83
CA HIS A 142 -12.13 -8.54 9.74
C HIS A 142 -11.93 -7.92 8.36
N LEU A 143 -12.39 -6.69 8.16
CA LEU A 143 -12.29 -5.97 6.89
C LEU A 143 -10.85 -5.61 6.55
N LEU A 144 -10.05 -5.22 7.55
CA LEU A 144 -8.63 -4.97 7.38
C LEU A 144 -7.91 -6.25 6.95
N LYS A 145 -8.18 -7.36 7.65
CA LYS A 145 -7.59 -8.67 7.33
C LYS A 145 -7.98 -9.14 5.92
N SER A 146 -9.26 -9.02 5.54
CA SER A 146 -9.72 -9.43 4.21
C SER A 146 -9.09 -8.59 3.09
N ARG A 147 -8.94 -7.27 3.30
CA ARG A 147 -8.24 -6.38 2.35
C ARG A 147 -6.78 -6.76 2.19
N ILE A 148 -6.07 -6.97 3.30
CA ILE A 148 -4.65 -7.39 3.25
C ILE A 148 -4.52 -8.71 2.51
N GLN A 149 -5.36 -9.71 2.83
CA GLN A 149 -5.32 -11.01 2.15
C GLN A 149 -5.57 -10.88 0.64
N ALA A 150 -6.60 -10.14 0.23
CA ALA A 150 -6.90 -9.94 -1.18
C ALA A 150 -5.75 -9.26 -1.94
N LEU A 151 -5.07 -8.29 -1.31
CA LEU A 151 -3.91 -7.62 -1.89
C LEU A 151 -2.68 -8.54 -1.97
N LEU A 152 -2.47 -9.40 -0.97
CA LEU A 152 -1.42 -10.42 -0.99
C LEU A 152 -1.67 -11.43 -2.12
N ASP A 153 -2.90 -11.88 -2.29
CA ASP A 153 -3.30 -12.81 -3.36
C ASP A 153 -3.10 -12.16 -4.75
N ALA A 154 -3.31 -10.85 -4.86
CA ALA A 154 -3.00 -10.04 -6.05
C ALA A 154 -1.49 -9.85 -6.32
N GLY A 155 -0.61 -10.25 -5.38
CA GLY A 155 0.85 -10.21 -5.52
C GLY A 155 1.53 -8.97 -4.93
N MET A 156 0.85 -8.22 -4.04
CA MET A 156 1.45 -7.08 -3.33
C MET A 156 2.69 -7.50 -2.51
N ASP A 157 3.78 -6.73 -2.61
CA ASP A 157 5.04 -7.02 -1.91
C ASP A 157 5.06 -6.46 -0.48
N SER A 158 4.41 -5.33 -0.24
CA SER A 158 4.34 -4.68 1.08
C SER A 158 3.18 -3.72 1.18
N PHE A 159 2.84 -3.29 2.40
CA PHE A 159 1.81 -2.28 2.60
C PHE A 159 2.18 -1.28 3.70
N THR A 160 1.57 -0.12 3.61
CA THR A 160 1.63 0.93 4.62
C THR A 160 0.23 1.21 5.14
N LEU A 161 0.05 1.21 6.45
CA LEU A 161 -1.22 1.48 7.11
C LEU A 161 -1.16 2.80 7.88
N HIS A 162 -2.05 3.73 7.55
CA HIS A 162 -2.29 4.87 8.42
C HIS A 162 -3.25 4.43 9.54
N GLY A 163 -2.84 4.58 10.79
CA GLY A 163 -3.64 4.24 11.98
C GLY A 163 -4.83 5.17 12.25
N ARG A 164 -5.50 5.65 11.21
CA ARG A 164 -6.73 6.46 11.26
C ARG A 164 -7.70 5.98 10.20
N THR A 165 -8.99 6.10 10.47
CA THR A 165 -10.04 5.85 9.49
C THR A 165 -10.10 6.95 8.43
N LEU A 166 -10.91 6.81 7.39
CA LEU A 166 -11.06 7.83 6.35
C LEU A 166 -11.72 9.13 6.85
N HIS A 167 -12.38 9.10 8.00
CA HIS A 167 -13.11 10.24 8.59
C HIS A 167 -12.27 11.09 9.55
N GLU A 168 -11.04 10.68 9.84
CA GLU A 168 -10.12 11.29 10.81
C GLU A 168 -8.83 11.83 10.17
#